data_AF-A0A1V2I001-F1
#
_entry.id   AF-A0A1V2I001-F1
#
_cell.length_a   1.000
_cell.length_b   1.000
_cell.length_c   1.000
_cell.angle_alpha   90.00
_cell.angle_beta   90.00
_cell.angle_gamma   90.00
#
_symmetry.space_group_name_H-M   'P 1'
#
loop_
_entity.id
_entity.type
_entity.pdbx_description
1 polymer ?
#
loop_
_entity_poly.entity_id
_entity_poly.type
_entity_poly.pdbx_seq_one_letter_code
_entity_poly.pdbx_strand_id
1 'polypeptide(L)' 'MEWDFDGTGSYAESSRIGDVDSSVQLATTHTFAKPGTYFVAVRVTSQKEGDAKAAYTLVQNLGRVRIVVR' A
#
# COMPACT_ATOMS: atom_id res chain seq x y z
N MET A 1 -1.45 4.41 4.01
CA MET A 1 -1.36 3.45 2.89
C MET A 1 0.09 3.10 2.71
N GLU A 2 0.39 1.84 2.54
CA GLU A 2 1.77 1.34 2.49
C GLU A 2 1.94 0.44 1.26
N TRP A 3 3.12 0.50 0.66
CA TRP A 3 3.48 -0.16 -0.58
C TRP A 3 4.73 -1.00 -0.40
N ASP A 4 4.71 -2.15 -1.04
CA ASP A 4 5.81 -3.10 -1.14
C ASP A 4 6.01 -3.42 -2.63
N PHE A 5 6.85 -2.62 -3.30
CA PHE A 5 7.07 -2.76 -4.74
C PHE A 5 7.97 -3.94 -5.10
N ASP A 6 8.89 -4.30 -4.20
CA ASP A 6 9.81 -5.42 -4.41
C ASP A 6 9.22 -6.76 -4.00
N GLY A 7 8.13 -6.77 -3.23
CA GLY A 7 7.44 -7.99 -2.79
C GLY A 7 8.15 -8.66 -1.62
N THR A 8 8.89 -7.89 -0.83
CA THR A 8 9.66 -8.39 0.33
C THR A 8 8.81 -8.58 1.59
N GLY A 9 7.61 -8.00 1.61
CA GLY A 9 6.74 -7.91 2.79
C GLY A 9 7.11 -6.79 3.75
N SER A 10 8.08 -5.93 3.40
CA SER A 10 8.56 -4.85 4.29
C SER A 10 7.67 -3.61 4.30
N TYR A 11 6.89 -3.38 3.24
CA TYR A 11 6.02 -2.20 3.07
C TYR A 11 6.75 -0.87 3.35
N ALA A 12 7.99 -0.74 2.86
CA ALA A 12 8.87 0.37 3.20
C ALA A 12 8.40 1.75 2.66
N GLU A 13 7.52 1.77 1.65
CA GLU A 13 7.02 3.01 1.06
C GLU A 13 5.60 3.31 1.56
N SER A 14 5.28 4.59 1.74
CA SER A 14 3.93 5.00 2.18
C SER A 14 3.41 6.20 1.40
N SER A 15 2.10 6.21 1.19
CA SER A 15 1.38 7.36 0.63
C SER A 15 0.50 7.97 1.71
N ARG A 16 0.56 9.30 1.81
CA ARG A 16 -0.31 10.07 2.69
C ARG A 16 -1.73 10.04 2.14
N ILE A 17 -2.66 9.56 2.95
CA ILE A 17 -4.08 9.76 2.72
C ILE A 17 -4.38 11.17 3.23
N GLY A 18 -5.06 11.98 2.42
CA GLY A 18 -5.45 13.34 2.75
C GLY A 18 -6.54 13.37 3.81
N ASP A 19 -7.51 14.25 3.65
CA ASP A 19 -8.65 14.33 4.55
C ASP A 19 -9.47 13.03 4.56
N VAL A 20 -10.13 12.78 5.69
CA VAL A 20 -11.00 11.61 5.84
C VAL A 20 -12.23 11.80 4.97
N ASP A 21 -12.39 10.92 3.99
CA ASP A 21 -13.56 10.83 3.12
C ASP A 21 -14.07 9.38 3.12
N SER A 22 -15.35 9.24 2.80
CA SER A 22 -16.03 7.98 2.49
C SER A 22 -15.37 7.19 1.35
N SER A 23 -14.67 7.88 0.45
CA SER A 23 -13.91 7.28 -0.65
C SER A 23 -12.68 8.12 -0.94
N VAL A 24 -11.53 7.46 -1.15
CA VAL A 24 -10.29 8.15 -1.52
C VAL A 24 -9.67 7.43 -2.72
N GLN A 25 -9.22 8.20 -3.70
CA GLN A 25 -8.45 7.70 -4.83
C GLN A 25 -7.01 8.19 -4.72
N LEU A 26 -6.06 7.25 -4.71
CA LEU A 26 -4.62 7.55 -4.72
C LEU A 26 -3.97 6.87 -5.91
N ALA A 27 -2.96 7.54 -6.47
CA ALA A 27 -2.09 7.00 -7.50
C ALA A 27 -0.63 7.18 -7.07
N THR A 28 0.22 6.24 -7.47
CA THR A 28 1.66 6.30 -7.29
C THR A 28 2.35 5.74 -8.53
N THR A 29 3.60 6.12 -8.73
CA THR A 29 4.45 5.64 -9.84
C THR A 29 5.72 5.06 -9.26
N HIS A 30 6.12 3.88 -9.75
CA HIS A 30 7.36 3.22 -9.34
C HIS A 30 8.11 2.70 -10.58
N THR A 31 9.45 2.79 -10.56
CA THR A 31 10.31 2.37 -11.66
C THR A 31 11.19 1.20 -11.24
N PHE A 32 11.08 0.07 -11.94
CA PHE A 32 11.92 -1.10 -11.73
C PHE A 32 13.22 -0.97 -12.53
N ALA A 33 14.34 -0.80 -11.84
CA ALA A 33 15.64 -0.58 -12.48
C ALA A 33 16.23 -1.84 -13.15
N LYS A 34 15.71 -3.03 -12.85
CA LYS A 34 16.24 -4.31 -13.33
C LYS A 34 15.11 -5.17 -13.92
N PRO A 35 15.38 -5.95 -14.98
CA PRO A 35 14.47 -7.00 -15.42
C PRO A 35 14.20 -8.01 -14.30
N GLY A 36 12.98 -8.54 -14.26
CA GLY A 36 12.57 -9.44 -13.19
C GLY A 36 11.07 -9.64 -13.10
N THR A 37 10.66 -10.57 -12.24
CA THR A 37 9.26 -10.72 -11.81
C THR A 37 9.12 -10.11 -10.43
N TYR A 38 8.19 -9.17 -10.28
CA TYR A 38 7.89 -8.47 -9.04
C TYR A 38 6.45 -8.78 -8.60
N PHE A 39 6.23 -8.95 -7.30
CA PHE A 39 4.92 -9.13 -6.70
C PHE A 39 4.57 -7.90 -5.87
N VAL A 40 4.22 -6.81 -6.55
CA VAL A 40 3.86 -5.56 -5.90
C VAL A 40 2.65 -5.75 -5.01
N ALA A 41 2.78 -5.37 -3.75
CA ALA A 41 1.70 -5.39 -2.78
C ALA A 41 1.38 -3.99 -2.26
N VAL A 42 0.13 -3.79 -1.89
CA VAL A 42 -0.38 -2.56 -1.30
C VAL A 42 -1.28 -2.89 -0.13
N ARG A 43 -1.08 -2.20 0.98
CA ARG A 43 -1.95 -2.32 2.16
C ARG A 43 -2.55 -0.97 2.53
N VAL A 44 -3.84 -0.99 2.81
CA VAL A 44 -4.57 0.16 3.34
C VAL A 44 -5.17 -0.23 4.69
N THR A 45 -4.91 0.60 5.69
CA THR A 45 -5.46 0.42 7.04
C THR A 45 -6.55 1.46 7.26
N SER A 46 -7.73 1.00 7.69
CA SER A 46 -8.87 1.83 8.07
C SER A 46 -9.19 1.64 9.55
N GLN A 47 -9.66 2.72 10.18
CA GLN A 47 -10.12 2.73 11.56
C GLN A 47 -11.29 3.72 11.63
N LYS A 48 -12.33 3.38 12.39
CA LYS A 48 -13.63 4.09 12.38
C LYS A 48 -13.54 5.57 12.76
N GLU A 49 -12.73 5.90 13.74
CA GLU A 49 -12.44 7.25 14.25
C GLU A 49 -11.19 7.88 13.60
N GLY A 50 -10.54 7.19 12.66
CA GLY A 50 -9.29 7.62 12.03
C GLY A 50 -8.04 7.49 12.91
N ASP A 51 -8.13 6.83 14.06
CA ASP A 51 -6.98 6.67 14.96
C ASP A 51 -6.05 5.52 14.51
N ALA A 52 -4.95 5.88 13.85
CA ALA A 52 -3.93 4.93 13.41
C ALA A 52 -3.17 4.25 14.57
N LYS A 53 -3.33 4.70 15.82
CA LYS A 53 -2.69 4.09 17.00
C LYS A 53 -3.58 3.09 17.72
N ALA A 54 -4.86 2.97 17.34
CA ALA A 54 -5.81 2.05 17.96
C ALA A 54 -5.60 0.61 17.50
N ALA A 55 -4.52 -0.03 17.99
CA ALA A 55 -3.99 -1.32 17.51
C ALA A 55 -5.03 -2.44 17.35
N TYR A 56 -6.10 -2.46 18.16
CA TYR A 56 -7.13 -3.50 18.15
C TYR A 56 -8.33 -3.22 17.23
N THR A 57 -8.42 -2.03 16.63
CA THR A 57 -9.54 -1.66 15.73
C THR A 57 -9.08 -1.31 14.31
N LEU A 58 -7.82 -1.60 13.99
CA LEU A 58 -7.27 -1.43 12.65
C LEU A 58 -7.76 -2.54 11.71
N VAL A 59 -8.44 -2.16 10.63
CA VAL A 59 -8.85 -3.06 9.55
C VAL A 59 -7.88 -2.90 8.39
N GLN A 60 -7.12 -3.97 8.08
CA GLN A 60 -6.14 -3.98 6.99
C GLN A 60 -6.72 -4.65 5.74
N ASN A 61 -6.63 -3.95 4.61
CA ASN A 61 -6.99 -4.46 3.30
C ASN A 61 -5.73 -4.57 2.45
N LEU A 62 -5.57 -5.72 1.78
CA LEU A 62 -4.39 -6.06 0.98
C LEU A 62 -4.77 -6.25 -0.48
N GLY A 63 -4.04 -5.58 -1.37
CA GLY A 63 -4.05 -5.83 -2.81
C GLY A 63 -2.67 -6.29 -3.29
N ARG A 64 -2.61 -7.12 -4.33
CA ARG A 64 -1.35 -7.57 -4.93
C ARG A 64 -1.46 -7.76 -6.43
N VAL A 65 -0.40 -7.46 -7.16
CA VAL A 65 -0.28 -7.67 -8.61
C VAL A 65 1.08 -8.24 -8.97
N ARG A 66 1.14 -9.05 -10.03
CA ARG A 66 2.41 -9.54 -10.60
C ARG A 66 2.81 -8.69 -11.79
N ILE A 67 4.03 -8.19 -11.77
CA ILE A 67 4.64 -7.42 -12.86
C ILE A 67 5.84 -8.17 -13.40
N VAL A 68 6.00 -8.19 -14.73
CA VAL A 68 7.17 -8.78 -15.40
C VAL A 68 7.84 -7.69 -16.22
N VAL A 69 9.08 -7.38 -15.85
CA VAL A 69 9.95 -6.41 -16.54
C VAL A 69 10.94 -7.18 -17.39
N ARG A 70 11.06 -6.80 -18.67
CA ARG A 70 11.93 -7.46 -19.65
C ARG A 70 13.15 -6.60 -19.95
#